data_AF-A0A2G6AV59-F1
#
_entry.id   AF-A0A2G6AV59-F1
#
_cell.length_a   1.000
_cell.length_b   1.000
_cell.length_c   1.000
_cell.angle_alpha   90.00
_cell.angle_beta   90.00
_cell.angle_gamma   90.00
#
_symmetry.space_group_name_H-M   'P 1'
#
loop_
_entity.id
_entity.type
_entity.pdbx_description
1 polymer ?
#
loop_
_entity_poly.entity_id
_entity_poly.type
_entity_poly.pdbx_seq_one_letter_code
_entity_poly.pdbx_strand_id
1 'polypeptide(L)'
;MEVYVSTKKLKKILDSPKAMNKEFPSKVADAVRLRLTQLRAAENLSQITHHPPMGLHKLTGNRKNQFAIWAKEKYRIVFHALDEEDQIIKDLDVPKDTIQKIKIIEVVNYHV
;
A
#
# COMPACT_ATOMS: atom_id res chain seq x y z
N MET A 1 9.30 1.69 7.73
CA MET A 1 9.48 2.03 6.31
C MET A 1 8.72 3.33 6.07
N GLU A 2 9.23 4.20 5.21
CA GLU A 2 8.61 5.49 4.96
C GLU A 2 7.41 5.33 4.03
N VAL A 3 6.27 5.90 4.42
CA VAL A 3 5.00 5.77 3.70
C VAL A 3 4.49 7.14 3.28
N TYR A 4 4.60 7.41 1.98
CA TYR A 4 4.04 8.59 1.33
C TYR A 4 2.65 8.29 0.76
N VAL A 5 1.89 9.35 0.47
CA VAL A 5 0.55 9.25 -0.12
C VAL A 5 0.46 10.16 -1.34
N SER A 6 -0.06 9.64 -2.45
CA SER A 6 -0.03 10.27 -3.77
C SER A 6 -0.76 11.60 -3.88
N THR A 7 -1.88 11.76 -3.17
CA THR A 7 -2.74 12.93 -3.27
C THR A 7 -3.12 13.47 -1.90
N LYS A 8 -3.37 14.78 -1.84
CA LYS A 8 -3.87 15.45 -0.62
C LYS A 8 -5.22 14.86 -0.18
N LYS A 9 -6.09 14.47 -1.11
CA LYS A 9 -7.39 13.84 -0.81
C LYS A 9 -7.19 12.49 -0.13
N LEU A 10 -6.39 11.61 -0.73
CA LEU A 10 -6.12 10.29 -0.16
C LEU A 10 -5.43 10.40 1.20
N LYS A 11 -4.47 11.32 1.35
CA LYS A 11 -3.79 11.57 2.63
C LYS A 11 -4.79 11.93 3.73
N LYS A 12 -5.73 12.86 3.45
CA LYS A 12 -6.79 13.22 4.39
C LYS A 12 -7.67 12.04 4.80
N ILE A 13 -7.98 11.14 3.87
CA ILE A 13 -8.75 9.93 4.16
C ILE A 13 -7.95 8.98 5.05
N LEU A 14 -6.69 8.72 4.71
CA LEU A 14 -5.86 7.73 5.41
C LEU A 14 -5.39 8.19 6.80
N ASP A 15 -5.31 9.51 7.04
CA ASP A 15 -4.89 10.08 8.33
C ASP A 15 -6.05 10.32 9.31
N SER A 16 -7.31 10.22 8.87
CA SER A 16 -8.47 10.46 9.72
C SER A 16 -9.34 9.22 9.84
N PRO A 17 -9.47 8.61 11.04
CA PRO A 17 -10.37 7.47 11.25
C PRO A 17 -11.82 7.78 10.82
N LYS A 18 -12.29 9.01 11.09
CA LYS A 18 -13.61 9.48 10.68
C LYS A 18 -13.76 9.52 9.16
N ALA A 19 -12.77 10.07 8.44
CA ALA A 19 -12.82 10.13 6.98
C ALA A 19 -12.72 8.72 6.38
N MET A 20 -11.86 7.86 6.92
CA MET A 20 -11.70 6.48 6.47
C MET A 20 -12.98 5.65 6.66
N ASN A 21 -13.67 5.81 7.79
CA ASN A 21 -14.96 5.13 8.05
C ASN A 21 -16.10 5.67 7.17
N LYS A 22 -15.96 6.89 6.61
CA LYS A 22 -16.90 7.43 5.63
C LYS A 22 -16.62 6.89 4.21
N GLU A 23 -15.34 6.67 3.89
CA GLU A 23 -14.91 6.21 2.56
C GLU A 23 -15.08 4.69 2.38
N PHE A 24 -14.79 3.90 3.42
CA PHE A 24 -14.77 2.44 3.35
C PHE A 24 -15.74 1.80 4.34
N PRO A 25 -16.26 0.59 4.05
CA PRO A 25 -16.97 -0.21 5.04
C PRO A 25 -16.14 -0.38 6.32
N SER A 26 -16.77 -0.35 7.50
CA SER A 26 -16.06 -0.30 8.79
C SER A 26 -14.93 -1.34 8.92
N LYS A 27 -15.21 -2.61 8.57
CA LYS A 27 -14.21 -3.69 8.63
C LYS A 27 -13.03 -3.49 7.66
N VAL A 28 -13.28 -2.84 6.52
CA VAL A 28 -12.24 -2.49 5.55
C VAL A 28 -11.42 -1.33 6.09
N ALA A 29 -12.05 -0.31 6.67
CA ALA A 29 -11.36 0.81 7.30
C ALA A 29 -10.44 0.35 8.44
N ASP A 30 -10.90 -0.56 9.31
CA ASP A 30 -10.07 -1.17 10.35
C ASP A 30 -8.85 -1.90 9.77
N ALA A 31 -9.08 -2.70 8.72
CA ALA A 31 -8.00 -3.43 8.06
C ALA A 31 -7.00 -2.49 7.37
N VAL A 32 -7.47 -1.43 6.72
CA VAL A 32 -6.59 -0.41 6.10
C VAL A 32 -5.73 0.25 7.17
N ARG A 33 -6.29 0.67 8.32
CA ARG A 33 -5.51 1.20 9.44
C ARG A 33 -4.43 0.22 9.90
N LEU A 34 -4.82 -1.03 10.12
CA LEU A 34 -3.88 -2.08 10.55
C LEU A 34 -2.72 -2.25 9.56
N ARG A 35 -3.01 -2.32 8.25
CA ARG A 35 -1.99 -2.46 7.21
C ARG A 35 -1.08 -1.25 7.13
N LEU A 36 -1.61 -0.04 7.26
CA LEU A 36 -0.79 1.18 7.31
C LEU A 36 0.15 1.18 8.52
N THR A 37 -0.32 0.73 9.69
CA THR A 37 0.53 0.58 10.88
C THR A 37 1.63 -0.45 10.64
N GLN A 38 1.30 -1.62 10.06
CA GLN A 38 2.28 -2.66 9.75
C GLN A 38 3.33 -2.21 8.73
N LEU A 39 2.92 -1.52 7.67
CA LEU A 39 3.84 -0.96 6.67
C LEU A 39 4.80 0.03 7.32
N ARG A 40 4.29 0.96 8.15
CA ARG A 40 5.14 1.94 8.84
C ARG A 40 6.12 1.28 9.82
N ALA A 41 5.71 0.20 10.49
CA ALA A 41 6.53 -0.52 11.46
C ALA A 41 7.61 -1.42 10.82
N ALA A 42 7.38 -1.95 9.62
CA ALA A 42 8.35 -2.79 8.92
C ALA A 42 9.58 -1.98 8.49
N GLU A 43 10.78 -2.56 8.46
CA GLU A 43 12.00 -1.86 8.03
C GLU A 43 12.03 -1.66 6.51
N ASN A 44 11.62 -2.69 5.76
CA ASN A 44 11.63 -2.73 4.31
C ASN A 44 10.53 -3.67 3.78
N LEU A 45 10.38 -3.74 2.46
CA LEU A 45 9.32 -4.52 1.82
C LEU A 45 9.48 -6.04 2.01
N SER A 46 10.68 -6.54 2.32
CA SER A 46 10.91 -7.98 2.55
C SER A 46 10.16 -8.51 3.78
N GLN A 47 9.90 -7.65 4.78
CA GLN A 47 9.13 -8.00 5.97
C GLN A 47 7.61 -8.07 5.71
N ILE A 48 7.17 -7.71 4.50
CA ILE A 48 5.76 -7.77 4.09
C ILE A 48 5.47 -9.10 3.40
N THR A 49 4.72 -9.97 4.08
CA THR A 49 4.39 -11.31 3.57
C THR A 49 3.59 -11.29 2.27
N HIS A 50 3.93 -12.22 1.36
CA HIS A 50 3.19 -12.51 0.13
C HIS A 50 1.99 -13.45 0.36
N HIS A 51 1.87 -14.01 1.57
CA HIS A 51 0.75 -14.83 1.99
C HIS A 51 -0.31 -14.01 2.71
N PRO A 52 -1.52 -14.55 2.90
CA PRO A 52 -2.49 -13.96 3.81
C PRO A 52 -1.83 -13.68 5.18
N PRO A 53 -2.13 -12.54 5.83
CA PRO A 53 -3.25 -11.67 5.52
C PRO A 53 -2.89 -10.42 4.70
N MET A 54 -1.61 -10.22 4.32
CA MET A 54 -1.17 -9.06 3.52
C MET A 54 -1.03 -9.35 2.04
N GLY A 55 -0.66 -10.56 1.62
CA GLY A 55 -0.73 -10.96 0.22
C GLY A 55 0.03 -10.04 -0.74
N LEU A 56 1.25 -9.60 -0.39
CA LEU A 56 2.07 -8.74 -1.25
C LEU A 56 2.32 -9.37 -2.62
N HIS A 57 1.97 -8.65 -3.68
CA HIS A 57 2.22 -9.06 -5.07
C HIS A 57 2.51 -7.86 -5.97
N LYS A 58 3.25 -8.11 -7.06
CA LYS A 58 3.42 -7.15 -8.17
C LYS A 58 2.13 -7.11 -8.99
N LEU A 59 1.77 -5.93 -9.48
CA LEU A 59 0.73 -5.79 -10.49
C LEU A 59 1.33 -5.92 -11.89
N THR A 60 0.49 -6.13 -12.90
CA THR A 60 0.91 -6.41 -14.28
C THR A 60 0.24 -5.46 -15.27
N GLY A 61 0.60 -5.56 -16.56
CA GLY A 61 0.05 -4.71 -17.62
C GLY A 61 0.31 -3.22 -17.38
N ASN A 62 -0.73 -2.39 -17.47
CA ASN A 62 -0.63 -0.94 -17.24
C ASN A 62 -0.22 -0.55 -15.80
N ARG A 63 -0.17 -1.53 -14.89
CA ARG A 63 0.20 -1.35 -13.48
C ARG A 63 1.52 -2.02 -13.12
N LYS A 64 2.34 -2.43 -14.11
CA LYS A 64 3.57 -3.24 -13.92
C LYS A 64 4.63 -2.67 -12.96
N ASN A 65 4.57 -1.38 -12.63
CA ASN A 65 5.51 -0.73 -11.71
C ASN A 65 4.88 -0.48 -10.32
N GLN A 66 3.87 -1.26 -9.95
CA GLN A 66 3.13 -1.13 -8.70
C GLN A 66 3.09 -2.45 -7.94
N PHE A 67 3.02 -2.35 -6.62
CA PHE A 67 2.70 -3.44 -5.71
C PHE A 67 1.30 -3.26 -5.14
N ALA A 68 0.70 -4.37 -4.70
CA ALA A 68 -0.52 -4.34 -3.91
C ALA A 68 -0.43 -5.28 -2.72
N ILE A 69 -1.07 -4.87 -1.61
CA ILE A 69 -1.36 -5.73 -0.45
C ILE A 69 -2.86 -5.78 -0.20
N TRP A 70 -3.31 -6.85 0.44
CA TRP A 70 -4.68 -7.06 0.87
C TRP A 70 -4.98 -6.22 2.11
N ALA A 71 -6.04 -5.40 2.03
CA ALA A 71 -6.66 -4.82 3.21
C ALA A 71 -7.64 -5.83 3.80
N LYS A 72 -8.78 -6.03 3.12
CA LYS A 72 -9.83 -6.97 3.51
C LYS A 72 -10.63 -7.40 2.27
N GLU A 73 -10.91 -8.69 2.16
CA GLU A 73 -11.71 -9.27 1.06
C GLU A 73 -11.19 -8.81 -0.32
N LYS A 74 -11.98 -8.01 -1.02
CA LYS A 74 -11.73 -7.51 -2.38
C LYS A 74 -10.90 -6.22 -2.42
N TYR A 75 -10.62 -5.62 -1.25
CA TYR A 75 -9.89 -4.36 -1.16
C TYR A 75 -8.38 -4.56 -1.16
N ARG A 76 -7.69 -3.69 -1.88
CA ARG A 76 -6.23 -3.63 -2.01
C ARG A 76 -5.72 -2.24 -1.68
N ILE A 77 -4.58 -2.18 -1.01
CA ILE A 77 -3.76 -0.96 -0.92
C ILE A 77 -2.71 -1.08 -2.00
N VAL A 78 -2.67 -0.12 -2.91
CA VAL A 78 -1.75 -0.12 -4.05
C VAL A 78 -0.73 0.99 -3.89
N PHE A 79 0.53 0.68 -4.16
CA PHE A 79 1.64 1.62 -3.99
C PHE A 79 2.77 1.42 -4.99
N HIS A 80 3.58 2.46 -5.18
CA HIS A 80 4.89 2.38 -5.81
C HIS A 80 5.97 2.17 -4.75
N ALA A 81 7.03 1.45 -5.10
CA ALA A 81 8.30 1.50 -4.39
C ALA A 81 9.07 2.75 -4.83
N LEU A 82 9.79 3.38 -3.91
CA LEU A 82 10.65 4.52 -4.18
C LEU A 82 12.11 4.17 -3.90
N ASP A 83 13.02 4.77 -4.67
CA ASP A 83 14.46 4.76 -4.38
C ASP A 83 14.85 5.81 -3.33
N GLU A 84 16.15 5.96 -3.09
CA GLU A 84 16.69 6.87 -2.08
C GLU A 84 16.36 8.33 -2.40
N GLU A 85 16.29 8.70 -3.68
CA GLU A 85 15.93 10.02 -4.20
C GLU A 85 14.41 10.24 -4.38
N ASP A 86 13.59 9.41 -3.74
CA ASP A 86 12.12 9.44 -3.77
C ASP A 86 11.51 9.27 -5.18
N GLN A 87 12.27 8.73 -6.14
CA GLN A 87 11.79 8.43 -7.48
C GLN A 87 11.12 7.06 -7.54
N ILE A 88 10.13 6.91 -8.43
CA ILE A 88 9.44 5.63 -8.60
C ILE A 88 10.39 4.63 -9.25
N ILE A 89 10.60 3.50 -8.57
CA ILE A 89 11.29 2.34 -9.13
C ILE A 89 10.43 1.77 -10.26
N LYS A 90 10.98 1.78 -11.49
CA LYS A 90 10.28 1.31 -12.69
C LYS A 90 10.49 -0.19 -12.96
N ASP A 91 11.53 -0.78 -12.40
CA ASP A 91 11.79 -2.22 -12.49
C ASP A 91 11.69 -2.83 -11.09
N LEU A 92 10.67 -3.64 -10.87
CA LEU A 92 10.39 -4.21 -9.55
C LEU A 92 11.19 -5.51 -9.29
N ASP A 93 12.12 -5.90 -10.17
CA ASP A 93 13.05 -7.01 -9.97
C ASP A 93 14.26 -6.67 -9.07
N VAL A 94 14.18 -5.55 -8.35
CA VAL A 94 15.10 -5.21 -7.26
C VAL A 94 14.84 -6.07 -6.00
N PRO A 95 15.88 -6.33 -5.18
CA PRO A 95 15.71 -6.99 -3.89
C PRO A 95 14.71 -6.24 -2.99
N LYS A 96 13.79 -6.94 -2.33
CA LYS A 96 12.73 -6.29 -1.53
C LYS A 96 13.25 -5.65 -0.23
N ASP A 97 14.38 -6.12 0.26
CA ASP A 97 15.06 -5.61 1.45
C ASP A 97 15.69 -4.22 1.22
N THR A 98 15.90 -3.81 -0.02
CA THR A 98 16.34 -2.45 -0.38
C THR A 98 15.19 -1.45 -0.47
N ILE A 99 13.94 -1.92 -0.54
CA ILE A 99 12.76 -1.04 -0.66
C ILE A 99 12.32 -0.58 0.75
N GLN A 100 12.77 0.61 1.14
CA GLN A 100 12.47 1.22 2.44
C GLN A 100 11.41 2.34 2.37
N LYS A 101 11.10 2.80 1.15
CA LYS A 101 10.18 3.90 0.89
C LYS A 101 9.08 3.46 -0.08
N ILE A 102 7.83 3.77 0.25
CA ILE A 102 6.67 3.48 -0.61
C ILE A 102 5.75 4.69 -0.75
N LYS A 103 5.06 4.77 -1.89
CA LYS A 103 4.04 5.79 -2.15
C LYS A 103 2.70 5.14 -2.44
N ILE A 104 1.79 5.23 -1.48
CA ILE A 104 0.40 4.74 -1.62
C ILE A 104 -0.33 5.61 -2.64
N ILE A 105 -0.86 4.96 -3.67
CA ILE A 105 -1.57 5.64 -4.76
C ILE A 105 -3.08 5.52 -4.65
N GLU A 106 -3.60 4.42 -4.11
CA GLU A 106 -5.03 4.22 -3.89
C GLU A 106 -5.33 3.08 -2.91
N VAL A 107 -6.57 3.06 -2.41
CA VAL A 107 -7.20 1.90 -1.78
C VAL A 107 -8.44 1.58 -2.62
N VAL A 108 -8.48 0.39 -3.23
CA VAL A 108 -9.45 0.09 -4.30
C VAL A 108 -10.05 -1.30 -4.12
N ASN A 109 -11.31 -1.46 -4.55
CA ASN A 109 -12.01 -2.74 -4.60
C ASN A 109 -11.83 -3.38 -5.99
N TYR A 110 -11.25 -4.57 -6.06
CA TYR A 110 -10.91 -5.26 -7.32
C TYR A 110 -12.09 -5.95 -8.02
N HIS A 111 -13.27 -6.05 -7.42
CA HIS A 111 -14.44 -6.67 -8.05
C HIS A 111 -15.65 -5.73 -7.97
N VAL A 112 -15.53 -4.60 -8.67
CA VAL A 112 -16.67 -3.72 -8.99
C VAL A 112 -17.59 -4.45 -9.96
#